data_AF-A0AAE3CYF8-F1
#
_entry.id   AF-A0AAE3CYF8-F1
#
_cell.length_a   1.000
_cell.length_b   1.000
_cell.length_c   1.000
_cell.angle_alpha   90.00
_cell.angle_beta   90.00
_cell.angle_gamma   90.00
#
_symmetry.space_group_name_H-M   'P 1'
#
loop_
_entity.id
_entity.type
_entity.pdbx_description
1 polymer ?
#
loop_
_entity_poly.entity_id
_entity_poly.type
_entity_poly.pdbx_seq_one_letter_code
_entity_poly.pdbx_strand_id
1 'polypeptide(L)'
;MAGQRSKLQEDVRFRILRLLQENPEISQRQLAEMLGISVGGVHYVLTMLVDKGMVKLGNFSAAKDKRRYAYLLTPRGISEKARLTRSFLKRKMDEYEVLKAEIASLQEEIDLGDDLAADTRNRSGR
;
A
#
# COMPACT_ATOMS: atom_id res chain seq x y z
N MET A 1 8.99 -17.99 -3.38
CA MET A 1 7.53 -17.71 -3.31
C MET A 1 7.02 -17.28 -1.93
N ALA A 2 7.47 -17.87 -0.80
CA ALA A 2 6.97 -17.51 0.54
C ALA A 2 7.23 -16.04 0.97
N GLY A 3 8.38 -15.47 0.56
CA GLY A 3 8.76 -14.10 0.95
C GLY A 3 7.95 -12.97 0.30
N GLN A 4 7.37 -13.19 -0.88
CA GLN A 4 6.53 -12.16 -1.52
C GLN A 4 5.16 -12.06 -0.83
N ARG A 5 4.62 -13.21 -0.42
CA ARG A 5 3.34 -13.28 0.30
C ARG A 5 3.42 -12.62 1.67
N SER A 6 4.53 -12.75 2.38
CA SER A 6 4.70 -12.08 3.68
C SER A 6 4.79 -10.56 3.55
N LYS A 7 5.49 -10.04 2.54
CA LYS A 7 5.55 -8.59 2.23
C LYS A 7 4.16 -8.02 1.95
N LEU A 8 3.38 -8.68 1.10
CA LEU A 8 2.00 -8.26 0.79
C LEU A 8 1.12 -8.24 2.05
N GLN A 9 1.25 -9.22 2.94
CA GLN A 9 0.52 -9.22 4.20
C GLN A 9 0.95 -8.08 5.14
N GLU A 10 2.24 -7.76 5.19
CA GLU A 10 2.73 -6.60 5.95
C GLU A 10 2.19 -5.28 5.40
N ASP A 11 2.17 -5.13 4.07
CA ASP A 11 1.64 -3.93 3.41
C ASP A 11 0.16 -3.74 3.71
N VAL A 12 -0.64 -4.82 3.63
CA VAL A 12 -2.06 -4.78 3.97
C VAL A 12 -2.25 -4.39 5.44
N ARG A 13 -1.49 -4.98 6.36
CA ARG A 13 -1.56 -4.62 7.80
C ARG A 13 -1.18 -3.16 8.03
N PHE A 14 -0.10 -2.69 7.42
CA PHE A 14 0.33 -1.29 7.49
C PHE A 14 -0.77 -0.34 7.03
N ARG A 15 -1.32 -0.58 5.84
CA ARG A 15 -2.35 0.27 5.25
C ARG A 15 -3.63 0.28 6.09
N ILE A 16 -4.05 -0.88 6.62
CA ILE A 16 -5.18 -0.94 7.57
C ILE A 16 -4.89 -0.08 8.79
N LEU A 17 -3.75 -0.27 9.49
CA LEU A 17 -3.41 0.53 10.68
C LEU A 17 -3.34 2.04 10.37
N ARG A 18 -2.88 2.42 9.18
CA ARG A 18 -2.87 3.80 8.71
C ARG A 18 -4.29 4.35 8.54
N LEU A 19 -5.15 3.65 7.80
CA LEU A 19 -6.52 4.07 7.53
C LEU A 19 -7.38 4.13 8.79
N LEU A 20 -7.20 3.20 9.72
CA LEU A 20 -7.89 3.22 11.01
C LEU A 20 -7.47 4.41 11.88
N GLN A 21 -6.20 4.84 11.80
CA GLN A 21 -5.76 6.03 12.52
C GLN A 21 -6.32 7.33 11.90
N GLU A 22 -6.41 7.39 10.57
CA GLU A 22 -6.95 8.54 9.84
C GLU A 22 -8.47 8.65 10.00
N ASN A 23 -9.18 7.53 9.96
CA ASN A 23 -10.62 7.45 10.14
C ASN A 23 -11.00 6.21 10.97
N PRO A 24 -11.16 6.37 12.30
CA PRO A 24 -11.57 5.27 13.17
C PRO A 24 -12.93 4.66 12.83
N GLU A 25 -13.84 5.42 12.20
CA GLU A 25 -15.19 4.97 11.85
C GLU A 25 -15.28 4.31 10.46
N ILE A 26 -14.14 4.09 9.79
CA ILE A 26 -14.12 3.46 8.47
C ILE A 26 -14.70 2.05 8.53
N SER A 27 -15.63 1.76 7.62
CA SER A 27 -16.26 0.44 7.55
C SER A 27 -15.32 -0.60 6.92
N GLN A 28 -15.53 -1.88 7.23
CA GLN A 28 -14.77 -2.97 6.61
C GLN A 28 -14.94 -3.01 5.08
N ARG A 29 -16.10 -2.57 4.56
CA ARG A 29 -16.36 -2.47 3.11
C ARG A 29 -15.53 -1.37 2.46
N GLN A 30 -15.45 -0.19 3.09
CA GLN A 30 -14.60 0.91 2.60
C GLN A 30 -13.12 0.53 2.66
N LEU A 31 -12.66 -0.13 3.74
CA LEU A 31 -11.31 -0.67 3.81
C LEU A 31 -11.02 -1.64 2.66
N ALA A 32 -11.96 -2.54 2.34
CA ALA A 32 -11.81 -3.51 1.27
C ALA A 32 -11.65 -2.82 -0.10
N GLU A 33 -12.50 -1.84 -0.37
CA GLU A 33 -12.46 -1.01 -1.58
C GLU A 33 -11.14 -0.24 -1.71
N MET A 34 -10.72 0.49 -0.67
CA MET A 34 -9.49 1.28 -0.69
C MET A 34 -8.22 0.43 -0.81
N LEU A 35 -8.26 -0.83 -0.37
CA LEU A 35 -7.12 -1.74 -0.37
C LEU A 35 -7.13 -2.70 -1.56
N GLY A 36 -8.21 -2.75 -2.34
CA GLY A 36 -8.38 -3.70 -3.45
C GLY A 36 -8.39 -5.17 -2.99
N ILE A 37 -8.93 -5.46 -1.81
CA ILE A 37 -9.02 -6.82 -1.26
C ILE A 37 -10.47 -7.17 -0.89
N SER A 38 -10.75 -8.45 -0.63
CA SER A 38 -12.09 -8.86 -0.20
C SER A 38 -12.43 -8.37 1.21
N VAL A 39 -13.73 -8.16 1.47
CA VAL A 39 -14.24 -7.84 2.81
C VAL A 39 -13.86 -8.91 3.84
N GLY A 40 -13.88 -10.19 3.44
CA GLY A 40 -13.41 -11.30 4.28
C GLY A 40 -11.92 -11.20 4.62
N GLY A 41 -11.09 -10.74 3.68
CA GLY A 41 -9.67 -10.47 3.93
C GLY A 41 -9.46 -9.34 4.94
N VAL A 42 -10.22 -8.25 4.82
CA VAL A 42 -10.22 -7.16 5.82
C VAL A 42 -10.65 -7.67 7.19
N HIS A 43 -11.77 -8.40 7.25
CA HIS A 43 -12.28 -8.98 8.49
C HIS A 43 -11.22 -9.84 9.19
N TYR A 44 -10.59 -10.75 8.45
CA TYR A 44 -9.51 -11.60 8.97
C TYR A 44 -8.35 -10.80 9.55
N VAL A 45 -7.89 -9.76 8.84
CA VAL A 45 -6.78 -8.93 9.32
C VAL A 45 -7.19 -8.12 10.55
N LEU A 46 -8.39 -7.55 10.58
CA LEU A 46 -8.89 -6.79 11.74
C LEU A 46 -9.01 -7.67 12.98
N THR A 47 -9.62 -8.86 12.86
CA THR A 47 -9.70 -9.83 13.97
C THR A 47 -8.31 -10.15 14.50
N MET A 48 -7.35 -10.45 13.62
CA MET A 48 -5.97 -10.71 14.01
C MET A 48 -5.30 -9.50 14.70
N LEU A 49 -5.56 -8.27 14.25
CA LEU A 49 -5.04 -7.05 14.89
C LEU A 49 -5.67 -6.81 16.27
N VAL A 50 -6.94 -7.16 16.45
CA VAL A 50 -7.64 -7.11 17.74
C VAL A 50 -7.09 -8.16 18.69
N ASP A 51 -6.94 -9.41 18.23
CA ASP A 51 -6.38 -10.52 19.02
C ASP A 51 -4.95 -10.23 19.49
N LYS A 52 -4.17 -9.51 18.67
CA LYS A 52 -2.82 -9.05 19.04
C LYS A 52 -2.80 -7.79 19.90
N GLY A 53 -3.95 -7.22 20.24
CA GLY A 53 -4.08 -5.99 21.03
C GLY A 53 -3.51 -4.76 20.34
N MET A 54 -3.42 -4.76 19.00
CA MET A 54 -2.97 -3.60 18.21
C MET A 54 -4.12 -2.64 17.92
N VAL A 55 -5.34 -3.18 17.82
CA VAL A 55 -6.57 -2.43 17.59
C VAL A 55 -7.57 -2.81 18.68
N LYS A 56 -8.35 -1.84 19.13
CA LYS A 56 -9.51 -2.07 20.01
C LYS A 56 -10.77 -1.58 19.32
N LEU A 57 -11.88 -2.27 19.57
CA LEU A 57 -13.21 -1.77 19.22
C LEU A 57 -13.61 -0.69 20.23
N GLY A 58 -13.97 0.48 19.74
CA GLY A 58 -14.50 1.58 20.54
C GLY A 58 -15.94 1.31 20.98
N ASN A 59 -16.31 1.85 22.16
CA ASN A 59 -17.65 1.66 22.73
C ASN A 59 -18.70 2.55 22.06
N PHE A 60 -19.85 1.94 21.78
CA PHE A 60 -21.06 2.47 21.13
C PHE A 60 -21.76 3.66 21.85
N SER A 61 -21.39 3.98 23.10
CA SER A 61 -22.21 4.83 23.97
C SER A 61 -22.17 6.33 23.67
N ALA A 62 -21.22 6.80 22.84
CA ALA A 62 -21.08 8.23 22.51
C ALA A 62 -21.54 8.60 21.08
N ALA A 63 -21.84 7.62 20.22
CA ALA A 63 -22.22 7.88 18.83
C ALA A 63 -23.75 7.92 18.67
N LYS A 64 -24.27 8.97 18.03
CA LYS A 64 -25.69 9.07 17.62
C LYS A 64 -26.14 7.91 16.72
N ASP A 65 -25.20 7.19 16.10
CA ASP A 65 -25.45 6.14 15.15
C ASP A 65 -24.80 4.82 15.62
N LYS A 66 -25.59 4.00 16.33
CA LYS A 66 -25.16 2.74 16.98
C LYS A 66 -24.67 1.65 16.02
N ARG A 67 -24.64 1.91 14.71
CA ARG A 67 -24.26 0.95 13.65
C ARG A 67 -22.80 1.03 13.21
N ARG A 68 -22.05 2.05 13.65
CA ARG A 68 -20.64 2.23 13.29
C ARG A 68 -19.72 1.82 14.43
N TYR A 69 -18.95 0.76 14.20
CA TYR A 69 -17.83 0.39 15.07
C TYR A 69 -16.68 1.37 14.81
N ALA A 70 -16.12 1.95 15.86
CA ALA A 70 -14.85 2.68 15.76
C ALA A 70 -13.70 1.71 16.03
N TYR A 71 -12.74 1.60 15.12
CA TYR A 71 -11.48 0.88 15.36
C TYR A 71 -10.43 1.87 15.84
N LEU A 72 -9.96 1.70 17.07
CA LEU A 72 -8.98 2.59 17.68
C LEU A 72 -7.64 1.87 17.81
N LEU A 73 -6.55 2.51 17.38
CA LEU A 73 -5.22 1.98 17.62
C LEU A 73 -4.88 2.05 19.12
N THR A 74 -4.24 1.00 19.61
CA THR A 74 -3.61 1.00 20.93
C THR A 74 -2.20 1.59 20.84
N PRO A 75 -1.54 1.93 21.96
CA PRO A 75 -0.11 2.31 21.94
C PRO A 75 0.78 1.27 21.26
N ARG A 76 0.44 -0.02 21.44
CA ARG A 76 1.08 -1.14 20.72
C ARG A 76 0.84 -1.06 19.22
N GLY A 77 -0.41 -0.80 18.80
CA GLY A 77 -0.75 -0.61 17.39
C GLY A 77 -0.03 0.56 16.74
N ILE A 78 0.13 1.69 17.45
CA ILE A 78 0.88 2.85 16.97
C ILE A 78 2.35 2.49 16.75
N SER A 79 2.95 1.78 17.72
CA SER A 79 4.35 1.35 17.65
C SER A 79 4.58 0.38 16.48
N GLU A 80 3.69 -0.60 16.30
CA GLU A 80 3.76 -1.54 15.18
C GLU A 80 3.52 -0.87 13.84
N LYS A 81 2.59 0.08 13.76
CA LYS A 81 2.39 0.89 12.56
C LYS A 81 3.69 1.59 12.18
N ALA A 82 4.36 2.25 13.14
CA ALA A 82 5.63 2.93 12.87
C ALA A 82 6.73 1.97 12.38
N ARG A 83 6.82 0.76 12.95
CA ARG A 83 7.74 -0.28 12.49
C ARG A 83 7.44 -0.69 11.04
N LEU A 84 6.17 -0.96 10.73
CA LEU A 84 5.74 -1.34 9.39
C LEU A 84 5.93 -0.20 8.38
N THR A 85 5.71 1.06 8.77
CA THR A 85 5.97 2.23 7.92
C THR A 85 7.42 2.27 7.46
N ARG A 86 8.39 2.03 8.36
CA ARG A 86 9.82 2.00 8.00
C ARG A 86 10.12 0.92 6.97
N SER A 87 9.62 -0.29 7.19
CA SER A 87 9.79 -1.40 6.24
C SER A 87 9.13 -1.11 4.90
N PHE A 88 7.91 -0.55 4.91
CA PHE A 88 7.19 -0.19 3.70
C PHE A 88 7.92 0.88 2.90
N LEU A 89 8.38 1.96 3.57
CA LEU A 89 9.10 3.05 2.93
C LEU A 89 10.39 2.55 2.28
N LYS A 90 11.20 1.76 2.99
CA LYS A 90 12.43 1.18 2.44
C LYS A 90 12.15 0.42 1.14
N ARG A 91 11.15 -0.48 1.15
CA ARG A 91 10.76 -1.23 -0.06
C ARG A 91 10.34 -0.32 -1.20
N LYS A 92 9.58 0.74 -0.92
CA LYS A 92 9.12 1.68 -1.95
C LYS A 92 10.26 2.51 -2.53
N MET A 93 11.28 2.85 -1.74
CA MET A 93 12.49 3.48 -2.25
C MET A 93 13.27 2.54 -3.16
N ASP A 94 13.46 1.28 -2.74
CA ASP A 94 14.14 0.28 -3.56
C ASP A 94 13.40 0.04 -4.90
N GLU A 95 12.07 -0.08 -4.85
CA GLU A 95 11.22 -0.20 -6.05
C GLU A 95 11.30 1.04 -6.95
N TYR A 96 11.38 2.24 -6.35
CA TYR A 96 11.50 3.49 -7.09
C TYR A 96 12.83 3.58 -7.85
N GLU A 97 13.96 3.21 -7.23
CA GLU A 97 15.27 3.25 -7.90
C GLU A 97 15.32 2.27 -9.07
N VAL A 98 14.75 1.08 -8.92
CA VAL A 98 14.63 0.11 -10.02
C VAL A 98 13.80 0.67 -11.17
N LEU A 99 12.61 1.21 -10.86
CA LEU A 99 11.72 1.78 -11.86
C LEU A 99 12.37 2.98 -12.57
N LYS A 100 13.10 3.81 -11.83
CA LYS A 100 13.82 4.96 -12.38
C LYS A 100 14.90 4.53 -13.37
N ALA A 101 15.67 3.49 -13.03
CA ALA A 101 16.68 2.93 -13.93
C ALA A 101 16.06 2.32 -15.18
N GLU A 102 14.93 1.60 -15.03
CA GLU A 102 14.18 1.03 -16.15
C GLU A 102 13.66 2.13 -17.09
N ILE A 103 13.08 3.20 -16.54
CA ILE A 103 12.61 4.34 -17.33
C ILE A 103 13.78 4.99 -18.10
N ALA A 104 14.93 5.19 -17.46
CA ALA A 104 16.11 5.77 -18.12
C ALA A 104 16.60 4.91 -19.29
N SER A 105 16.69 3.59 -19.10
CA SER A 105 17.05 2.64 -20.18
C SER A 105 16.07 2.72 -21.35
N LEU A 106 14.76 2.75 -21.07
CA LEU A 106 13.74 2.83 -22.11
C LEU A 106 13.76 4.17 -22.87
N GLN A 107 14.15 5.27 -22.21
CA GLN A 107 14.34 6.56 -22.86
C GLN A 107 15.54 6.55 -23.82
N GLU A 108 16.67 5.98 -23.39
CA GLU A 108 17.84 5.80 -24.27
C GLU A 108 17.54 4.93 -25.49
N GLU A 109 16.75 3.86 -25.32
CA GLU A 109 16.30 3.01 -26.43
C GLU A 109 15.46 3.76 -27.47
N ILE A 110 14.57 4.67 -27.02
CA ILE A 110 13.78 5.52 -27.91
C ILE A 110 14.67 6.49 -28.66
N ASP A 111 15.56 7.19 -27.96
CA ASP A 111 16.47 8.18 -28.56
C ASP A 111 17.39 7.54 -29.62
N LEU A 112 17.93 6.35 -29.34
CA LEU A 112 18.72 5.58 -30.32
C LEU A 112 17.89 5.16 -31.54
N GLY A 113 16.62 4.81 -31.35
CA GLY A 113 15.70 4.48 -32.44
C GLY A 113 15.41 5.69 -33.34
N ASP A 114 15.24 6.87 -32.73
CA ASP A 114 14.98 8.12 -33.44
C ASP A 114 16.19 8.60 -34.26
N ASP A 115 17.41 8.44 -33.73
CA ASP A 115 18.66 8.77 -34.43
C ASP A 115 18.89 7.85 -35.65
N LEU A 116 18.64 6.54 -35.52
CA LEU A 116 18.73 5.60 -36.63
C LEU A 116 17.68 5.87 -37.72
N ALA A 117 16.47 6.27 -37.32
CA ALA A 117 15.41 6.69 -38.24
C ALA A 117 15.74 8.03 -38.94
N ALA A 118 16.56 8.89 -38.35
CA ALA A 118 17.02 10.13 -38.97
C ALA A 118 18.16 9.88 -39.98
N ASP A 119 19.14 9.01 -39.67
CA ASP A 119 20.26 8.70 -40.58
C ASP A 119 19.79 7.94 -41.83
N THR A 120 18.83 7.02 -41.69
CA THR A 120 18.23 6.29 -42.83
C THR A 120 17.51 7.20 -43.81
N ARG A 121 16.80 8.23 -43.33
CA ARG A 121 16.13 9.24 -44.18
C ARG A 121 17.10 10.15 -44.94
N ASN A 122 18.27 10.42 -44.38
CA ASN A 122 19.26 11.31 -44.98
C ASN A 122 20.09 10.62 -46.09
N ARG A 123 20.21 9.29 -46.05
CA ARG A 123 20.95 8.50 -47.06
C ARG A 123 20.15 8.16 -48.31
N SER A 124 18.82 8.10 -48.24
CA SER A 124 17.96 7.79 -49.40
C SER A 124 17.65 8.98 -50.32
N GLY A 125 18.15 10.18 -49.99
CA GLY A 125 17.92 11.42 -50.73
C GLY A 125 19.08 11.90 -51.61
N ARG A 126 20.09 11.06 -51.86
CA ARG A 126 21.21 11.34 -52.78
C ARG A 126 21.17 10.42 -54.00
#